data_AF-A0A142Y247-F1
#
_entry.id   AF-A0A142Y247-F1
#
_cell.length_a   1.000
_cell.length_b   1.000
_cell.length_c   1.000
_cell.angle_alpha   90.00
_cell.angle_beta   90.00
_cell.angle_gamma   90.00
#
_symmetry.space_group_name_H-M   'P 1'
#
loop_
_entity.id
_entity.type
_entity.pdbx_description
1 polymer ?
#
loop_
_entity_poly.entity_id
_entity_poly.type
_entity_poly.pdbx_seq_one_letter_code
_entity_poly.pdbx_strand_id
1 'polypeptide(L)'
;MIEGLKVGDRAELTWTVGSEHTIHLGVNRKGFGDDGKAMRRSAVVFSTPNMILLMERAARKAIEPYLEVGEESVGAQVHIDHLAATPIGAQVTAFAQVTAIQGRAVDFDVTAFDEREMIGKGTHRRMVVSLDRIADRLEQKTPTHRNGTLIPMLATPNPGDLPSLSTLQVAVDDRVAKVLLNRPERRNAVDQQMTRDWEELNAWLAGHPDIRIVIIQGAADTFCSGDDVREVGDLSLEVARELSYRQARMYLNWENLPQIFIAAVDGNALGAGCVMACSCDFRIATYQATFGMPEILLGWSPGYGLSQLTALVGKAKAIELCTLGGPITAQQAMDCGLVHRLVARQQLSTATAELTQKLLAMPPMALRETKRLIHQDEGTQVKSTYVADTQAYVECLGTDDAREGIRAFLEKRPARFSR
;
A
#
# COMPACT_ATOMS: atom_id res chain seq x y z
N MET A 1 -19.42 -31.86 8.32
CA MET A 1 -18.32 -32.83 8.47
C MET A 1 -17.22 -32.39 7.54
N ILE A 2 -15.96 -32.44 7.97
CA ILE A 2 -14.81 -32.13 7.11
C ILE A 2 -14.33 -33.48 6.59
N GLU A 3 -14.43 -33.71 5.29
CA GLU A 3 -14.15 -35.02 4.72
C GLU A 3 -12.65 -35.36 4.83
N GLY A 4 -12.32 -36.59 5.19
CA GLY A 4 -10.94 -37.07 5.30
C GLY A 4 -10.19 -36.72 6.59
N LEU A 5 -10.52 -35.60 7.27
CA LEU A 5 -9.87 -35.19 8.53
C LEU A 5 -10.22 -36.13 9.69
N LYS A 6 -9.21 -36.55 10.46
CA LYS A 6 -9.38 -37.48 11.60
C LYS A 6 -8.79 -36.94 12.90
N VAL A 7 -9.36 -37.38 14.02
CA VAL A 7 -8.74 -37.18 15.34
C VAL A 7 -7.38 -37.89 15.34
N GLY A 8 -6.35 -37.18 15.78
CA GLY A 8 -4.96 -37.64 15.72
C GLY A 8 -4.15 -37.09 14.54
N ASP A 9 -4.78 -36.46 13.55
CA ASP A 9 -4.05 -35.77 12.48
C ASP A 9 -3.17 -34.65 13.06
N ARG A 10 -1.97 -34.50 12.51
CA ARG A 10 -0.93 -33.62 13.03
C ARG A 10 -0.28 -32.79 11.95
N ALA A 11 0.11 -31.58 12.30
CA ALA A 11 1.02 -30.77 11.50
C ALA A 11 2.04 -30.05 12.39
N GLU A 12 3.17 -29.71 11.78
CA GLU A 12 4.21 -28.89 12.38
C GLU A 12 4.56 -27.70 11.50
N LEU A 13 5.03 -26.63 12.14
CA LEU A 13 5.54 -25.44 11.48
C LEU A 13 6.74 -24.91 12.26
N THR A 14 7.84 -24.63 11.56
CA THR A 14 9.09 -24.15 12.14
C THR A 14 9.39 -22.73 11.68
N TRP A 15 9.75 -21.86 12.62
CA TRP A 15 10.23 -20.50 12.36
C TRP A 15 11.62 -20.29 12.93
N THR A 16 12.39 -19.43 12.28
CA THR A 16 13.57 -18.80 12.87
C THR A 16 13.14 -17.51 13.56
N VAL A 17 13.51 -17.32 14.83
CA VAL A 17 13.14 -16.10 15.58
C VAL A 17 13.92 -14.90 15.06
N GLY A 18 13.34 -14.16 14.11
CA GLY A 18 13.82 -12.86 13.66
C GLY A 18 13.50 -11.71 14.61
N SER A 19 14.05 -10.52 14.33
CA SER A 19 13.88 -9.31 15.15
C SER A 19 12.41 -8.88 15.30
N GLU A 20 11.64 -9.04 14.24
CA GLU A 20 10.20 -8.79 14.14
C GLU A 20 9.35 -9.70 15.05
N HIS A 21 9.93 -10.83 15.48
CA HIS A 21 9.25 -11.79 16.34
C HIS A 21 9.48 -11.55 17.84
N THR A 22 10.32 -10.57 18.20
CA THR A 22 10.83 -10.41 19.57
C THR A 22 10.24 -9.22 20.33
N ILE A 23 10.36 -9.24 21.65
CA ILE A 23 10.08 -8.12 22.55
C ILE A 23 11.30 -7.84 23.43
N HIS A 24 11.41 -6.59 23.86
CA HIS A 24 12.43 -6.15 24.81
C HIS A 24 11.89 -6.19 26.24
N LEU A 25 12.44 -7.06 27.08
CA LEU A 25 12.19 -7.12 28.51
C LEU A 25 13.20 -6.25 29.25
N GLY A 26 12.76 -5.43 30.21
CA GLY A 26 13.64 -4.70 31.13
C GLY A 26 13.87 -3.21 30.84
N VAL A 27 13.08 -2.54 29.99
CA VAL A 27 13.14 -1.08 29.84
C VAL A 27 12.05 -0.42 30.68
N ASN A 28 12.39 0.02 31.89
CA ASN A 28 11.50 0.84 32.69
C ASN A 28 11.62 2.31 32.24
N ARG A 29 10.51 2.93 31.84
CA ARG A 29 10.44 4.32 31.36
C ARG A 29 10.33 5.35 32.49
N LYS A 30 10.46 4.93 33.75
CA LYS A 30 10.56 5.79 34.96
C LYS A 30 11.63 5.23 35.91
N GLY A 31 12.34 6.15 36.55
CA GLY A 31 13.66 5.96 37.14
C GLY A 31 13.77 4.99 38.33
N PHE A 32 15.02 4.80 38.73
CA PHE A 32 15.53 4.26 40.01
C PHE A 32 14.58 3.35 40.80
N GLY A 33 14.90 2.05 40.87
CA GLY A 33 14.34 1.18 41.90
C GLY A 33 14.75 1.66 43.30
N ASP A 34 13.89 1.40 44.28
CA ASP A 34 13.98 1.85 45.70
C ASP A 34 15.31 1.53 46.41
N ASP A 35 16.14 0.66 45.85
CA ASP A 35 17.40 0.21 46.47
C ASP A 35 18.66 0.85 45.87
N GLY A 36 18.54 1.85 44.98
CA GLY A 36 19.69 2.54 44.38
C GLY A 36 20.62 1.67 43.51
N LYS A 37 20.27 0.40 43.26
CA LYS A 37 21.00 -0.49 42.35
C LYS A 37 20.35 -0.46 40.96
N ALA A 38 21.11 -0.08 39.95
CA ALA A 38 20.69 -0.10 38.56
C ALA A 38 20.26 -1.53 38.14
N MET A 39 19.01 -1.69 37.69
CA MET A 39 18.54 -2.92 37.07
C MET A 39 19.25 -3.08 35.71
N ARG A 40 20.33 -3.87 35.69
CA ARG A 40 21.30 -3.96 34.59
C ARG A 40 21.01 -5.00 33.50
N ARG A 41 19.86 -5.69 33.53
CA ARG A 41 19.58 -6.80 32.61
C ARG A 41 18.33 -6.53 31.77
N SER A 42 18.56 -6.24 30.49
CA SER A 42 17.55 -6.31 29.45
C SER A 42 17.72 -7.61 28.65
N ALA A 43 16.63 -8.14 28.13
CA ALA A 43 16.64 -9.33 27.28
C ALA A 43 15.74 -9.12 26.07
N VAL A 44 16.15 -9.65 24.92
CA VAL A 44 15.34 -9.70 23.70
C VAL A 44 14.89 -11.14 23.52
N VAL A 45 13.59 -11.38 23.60
CA VAL A 45 13.03 -12.73 23.61
C VAL A 45 11.87 -12.86 22.65
N PHE A 46 11.63 -14.06 22.14
CA PHE A 46 10.47 -14.40 21.32
C PHE A 46 9.18 -14.03 22.05
N SER A 47 8.27 -13.34 21.36
CA SER A 47 7.11 -12.76 22.01
C SER A 47 5.96 -13.77 22.11
N THR A 48 5.18 -13.69 23.19
CA THR A 48 3.97 -14.52 23.37
C THR A 48 3.01 -14.44 22.18
N PRO A 49 2.70 -13.25 21.62
CA PRO A 49 1.82 -13.16 20.45
C PRO A 49 2.34 -13.93 19.23
N ASN A 50 3.65 -13.88 18.96
CA ASN A 50 4.23 -14.58 17.82
C ASN A 50 4.29 -16.10 18.05
N MET A 51 4.52 -16.55 19.29
CA MET A 51 4.41 -17.97 19.63
C MET A 51 2.98 -18.48 19.42
N ILE A 52 1.98 -17.72 19.87
CA ILE A 52 0.56 -18.05 19.64
C ILE A 52 0.27 -18.12 18.14
N LEU A 53 0.75 -17.14 17.36
CA LEU A 53 0.56 -17.10 15.91
C LEU A 53 1.19 -18.32 15.20
N LEU A 54 2.39 -18.73 15.62
CA LEU A 54 3.05 -19.93 15.11
C LEU A 54 2.23 -21.19 15.39
N MET A 55 1.75 -21.35 16.63
CA MET A 55 0.90 -22.47 17.05
C MET A 55 -0.46 -22.47 16.31
N GLU A 56 -1.04 -21.28 16.10
CA GLU A 56 -2.26 -21.10 15.32
C GLU A 56 -2.06 -21.55 13.87
N ARG A 57 -0.94 -21.16 13.23
CA ARG A 57 -0.64 -21.55 11.85
C ARG A 57 -0.35 -23.05 11.72
N ALA A 58 0.26 -23.67 12.72
CA ALA A 58 0.40 -25.13 12.76
C ALA A 58 -0.98 -25.81 12.78
N ALA A 59 -1.94 -25.30 13.57
CA ALA A 59 -3.31 -25.81 13.59
C ALA A 59 -4.05 -25.60 12.25
N ARG A 60 -3.85 -24.45 11.58
CA ARG A 60 -4.39 -24.24 10.23
C ARG A 60 -3.82 -25.24 9.22
N LYS A 61 -2.50 -25.45 9.23
CA LYS A 61 -1.79 -26.37 8.33
C LYS A 61 -2.27 -27.82 8.48
N ALA A 62 -2.72 -28.22 9.67
CA ALA A 62 -3.32 -29.54 9.89
C ALA A 62 -4.68 -29.73 9.21
N ILE A 63 -5.45 -28.65 8.98
CA ILE A 63 -6.77 -28.71 8.34
C ILE A 63 -6.68 -28.44 6.84
N GLU A 64 -5.72 -27.60 6.41
CA GLU A 64 -5.59 -27.09 5.04
C GLU A 64 -5.75 -28.16 3.93
N PRO A 65 -5.18 -29.39 4.03
CA PRO A 65 -5.33 -30.42 3.01
C PRO A 65 -6.77 -30.94 2.83
N TYR A 66 -7.65 -30.67 3.79
CA TYR A 66 -9.02 -31.17 3.86
C TYR A 66 -10.07 -30.08 3.59
N LEU A 67 -9.64 -28.87 3.21
CA LEU A 67 -10.52 -27.78 2.85
C LEU A 67 -10.97 -27.93 1.40
N GLU A 68 -12.29 -27.78 1.16
CA GLU A 68 -12.84 -27.74 -0.19
C GLU A 68 -12.62 -26.36 -0.84
N VAL A 69 -12.80 -26.29 -2.16
CA VAL A 69 -12.72 -25.01 -2.90
C VAL A 69 -13.77 -24.03 -2.35
N GLY A 70 -13.33 -22.82 -1.98
CA GLY A 70 -14.20 -21.81 -1.37
C GLY A 70 -14.35 -21.94 0.15
N GLU A 71 -13.63 -22.87 0.80
CA GLU A 71 -13.57 -22.99 2.25
C GLU A 71 -12.27 -22.44 2.83
N GLU A 72 -12.37 -21.87 4.02
CA GLU A 72 -11.23 -21.43 4.82
C GLU A 72 -11.39 -21.84 6.28
N SER A 73 -10.32 -21.79 7.07
CA SER A 73 -10.41 -21.98 8.52
C SER A 73 -10.04 -20.72 9.28
N VAL A 74 -10.86 -20.35 10.27
CA VAL A 74 -10.63 -19.20 11.15
C VAL A 74 -10.49 -19.66 12.60
N GLY A 75 -9.65 -18.98 13.37
CA GLY A 75 -9.54 -19.23 14.80
C GLY A 75 -10.78 -18.76 15.54
N ALA A 76 -11.31 -19.59 16.44
CA ALA A 76 -12.48 -19.26 17.26
C ALA A 76 -12.16 -19.17 18.75
N GLN A 77 -11.23 -20.00 19.23
CA GLN A 77 -10.77 -19.98 20.62
C GLN A 77 -9.28 -20.36 20.66
N VAL A 78 -8.52 -19.68 21.51
CA VAL A 78 -7.10 -19.95 21.71
C VAL A 78 -6.78 -19.78 23.20
N HIS A 79 -6.11 -20.77 23.78
CA HIS A 79 -5.66 -20.74 25.16
C HIS A 79 -4.26 -21.33 25.23
N ILE A 80 -3.26 -20.50 25.54
CA ILE A 80 -1.84 -20.87 25.47
C ILE A 80 -1.13 -20.36 26.72
N ASP A 81 -0.34 -21.24 27.33
CA ASP A 81 0.66 -20.92 28.32
C ASP A 81 2.04 -20.73 27.64
N HIS A 82 2.72 -19.63 27.96
CA HIS A 82 4.13 -19.39 27.55
C HIS A 82 5.04 -19.74 28.72
N LEU A 83 5.82 -20.80 28.56
CA LEU A 83 6.53 -21.49 29.63
C LEU A 83 7.99 -21.06 29.77
N ALA A 84 8.67 -20.76 28.65
CA ALA A 84 10.09 -20.46 28.64
C ALA A 84 10.43 -19.40 27.57
N ALA A 85 11.51 -18.64 27.80
CA ALA A 85 11.94 -17.58 26.90
C ALA A 85 12.93 -18.09 25.85
N THR A 86 12.72 -17.71 24.58
CA THR A 86 13.57 -18.12 23.46
C THR A 86 14.34 -16.92 22.88
N PRO A 87 15.65 -17.01 22.63
CA PRO A 87 16.44 -15.90 22.07
C PRO A 87 16.22 -15.71 20.56
N ILE A 88 16.60 -14.53 20.07
CA ILE A 88 16.69 -14.25 18.64
C ILE A 88 17.65 -15.24 17.94
N GLY A 89 17.30 -15.65 16.72
CA GLY A 89 18.06 -16.59 15.90
C GLY A 89 17.78 -18.07 16.17
N ALA A 90 17.11 -18.42 17.28
CA ALA A 90 16.76 -19.81 17.56
C ALA A 90 15.67 -20.32 16.61
N GLN A 91 15.66 -21.63 16.33
CA GLN A 91 14.53 -22.29 15.70
C GLN A 91 13.44 -22.60 16.73
N VAL A 92 12.19 -22.32 16.38
CA VAL A 92 11.01 -22.69 17.15
C VAL A 92 10.08 -23.49 16.27
N THR A 93 9.68 -24.68 16.73
CA THR A 93 8.74 -25.56 16.03
C THR A 93 7.46 -25.66 16.84
N ALA A 94 6.32 -25.34 16.23
CA ALA A 94 5.01 -25.61 16.80
C ALA A 94 4.37 -26.83 16.18
N PHE A 95 3.64 -27.57 17.01
CA PHE A 95 2.89 -28.76 16.65
C PHE A 95 1.42 -28.52 16.97
N ALA A 96 0.55 -29.01 16.11
CA ALA A 96 -0.89 -29.06 16.35
C ALA A 96 -1.39 -30.48 16.08
N GLN A 97 -2.20 -31.02 17.00
CA GLN A 97 -2.84 -32.31 16.87
C GLN A 97 -4.35 -32.15 17.02
N VAL A 98 -5.12 -32.70 16.08
CA VAL A 98 -6.58 -32.74 16.17
C VAL A 98 -7.02 -33.62 17.33
N THR A 99 -7.80 -33.07 18.26
CA THR A 99 -8.35 -33.78 19.44
C THR A 99 -9.83 -34.06 19.33
N ALA A 100 -10.60 -33.18 18.66
CA ALA A 100 -12.01 -33.39 18.39
C ALA A 100 -12.46 -32.72 17.09
N ILE A 101 -13.48 -33.29 16.45
CA ILE A 101 -14.14 -32.73 15.26
C ILE A 101 -15.64 -32.72 15.52
N GLN A 102 -16.25 -31.54 15.55
CA GLN A 102 -17.68 -31.36 15.79
C GLN A 102 -18.30 -30.54 14.66
N GLY A 103 -18.79 -31.24 13.65
CA GLY A 103 -19.42 -30.64 12.47
C GLY A 103 -18.41 -29.89 11.59
N ARG A 104 -18.20 -28.60 11.88
CA ARG A 104 -17.24 -27.68 11.22
C ARG A 104 -16.24 -27.06 12.20
N ALA A 105 -16.36 -27.39 13.48
CA ALA A 105 -15.40 -27.03 14.51
C ALA A 105 -14.33 -28.13 14.62
N VAL A 106 -13.07 -27.74 14.73
CA VAL A 106 -11.94 -28.63 14.95
C VAL A 106 -11.14 -28.12 16.15
N ASP A 107 -10.95 -29.00 17.12
CA ASP A 107 -10.20 -28.74 18.34
C ASP A 107 -8.80 -29.35 18.23
N PHE A 108 -7.83 -28.65 18.80
CA PHE A 108 -6.42 -28.99 18.76
C PHE A 108 -5.79 -28.91 20.14
N ASP A 109 -4.90 -29.86 20.42
CA ASP A 109 -3.79 -29.63 21.33
C ASP A 109 -2.64 -29.02 20.54
N VAL A 110 -2.05 -27.95 21.07
CA VAL A 110 -0.97 -27.22 20.43
C VAL A 110 0.22 -27.06 21.38
N THR A 111 1.42 -27.29 20.86
CA THR A 111 2.67 -27.12 21.63
C THR A 111 3.71 -26.40 20.79
N ALA A 112 4.68 -25.75 21.43
CA ALA A 112 5.82 -25.12 20.80
C ALA A 112 7.09 -25.48 21.56
N PHE A 113 8.15 -25.78 20.80
CA PHE A 113 9.47 -26.13 21.30
C PHE A 113 10.51 -25.25 20.62
N ASP A 114 11.53 -24.85 21.38
CA ASP A 114 12.80 -24.47 20.75
C ASP A 114 13.73 -25.70 20.68
N GLU A 115 15.00 -25.49 20.37
CA GLU A 115 15.99 -26.57 20.25
C GLU A 115 16.31 -27.27 21.59
N ARG A 116 15.85 -26.72 22.73
CA ARG A 116 16.22 -27.16 24.08
C ARG A 116 15.03 -27.66 24.89
N GLU A 117 13.93 -26.92 24.88
CA GLU A 117 12.80 -27.19 25.77
C GLU A 117 11.45 -26.80 25.16
N MET A 118 10.38 -27.19 25.85
CA MET A 118 9.02 -26.76 25.51
C MET A 118 8.84 -25.31 25.96
N ILE A 119 8.49 -24.44 25.02
CA ILE A 119 8.33 -23.01 25.28
C ILE A 119 6.86 -22.62 25.38
N GLY A 120 5.94 -23.42 24.85
CA GLY A 120 4.51 -23.14 24.94
C GLY A 120 3.63 -24.37 24.81
N LYS A 121 2.46 -24.33 25.42
CA LYS A 121 1.44 -25.38 25.32
C LYS A 121 0.04 -24.81 25.47
N GLY A 122 -0.95 -25.50 24.91
CA GLY A 122 -2.34 -25.10 25.08
C GLY A 122 -3.30 -25.79 24.14
N THR A 123 -4.45 -25.16 23.95
CA THR A 123 -5.53 -25.66 23.10
C THR A 123 -5.96 -24.60 22.10
N HIS A 124 -6.41 -25.04 20.93
CA HIS A 124 -6.94 -24.16 19.89
C HIS A 124 -8.22 -24.74 19.31
N ARG A 125 -9.22 -23.91 19.03
CA ARG A 125 -10.40 -24.27 18.24
C ARG A 125 -10.43 -23.48 16.94
N ARG A 126 -10.56 -24.16 15.81
CA ARG A 126 -10.76 -23.55 14.49
C ARG A 126 -12.13 -23.89 13.96
N MET A 127 -12.74 -22.94 13.24
CA MET A 127 -14.00 -23.12 12.54
C MET A 127 -13.73 -23.10 11.05
N VAL A 128 -14.20 -24.11 10.34
CA VAL A 128 -14.16 -24.11 8.88
C VAL A 128 -15.40 -23.42 8.33
N VAL A 129 -15.16 -22.40 7.52
CA VAL A 129 -16.12 -21.38 7.08
C VAL A 129 -16.12 -21.33 5.56
N SER A 130 -17.28 -20.98 4.98
CA SER A 130 -17.40 -20.71 3.55
C SER A 130 -17.02 -19.25 3.29
N LEU A 131 -16.20 -19.02 2.27
CA LEU A 131 -15.77 -17.69 1.85
C LEU A 131 -16.95 -16.86 1.37
N ASP A 132 -17.86 -17.42 0.56
CA ASP A 132 -19.06 -16.72 0.08
C ASP A 132 -19.93 -16.21 1.24
N ARG A 133 -20.17 -17.06 2.25
CA ARG A 133 -20.94 -16.66 3.44
C ARG A 133 -20.26 -15.59 4.28
N ILE A 134 -18.92 -15.57 4.29
CA ILE A 134 -18.17 -14.53 4.97
C ILE A 134 -18.23 -13.24 4.15
N ALA A 135 -18.08 -13.31 2.83
CA ALA A 135 -18.21 -12.17 1.93
C ALA A 135 -19.59 -11.52 2.06
N ASP A 136 -20.68 -12.29 1.96
CA ASP A 136 -22.05 -11.80 2.13
C ASP A 136 -22.25 -11.09 3.49
N ARG A 137 -21.70 -11.67 4.56
CA ARG A 137 -21.79 -11.09 5.91
C ARG A 137 -20.91 -9.86 6.07
N LEU A 138 -19.75 -9.82 5.42
CA LEU A 138 -18.89 -8.65 5.40
C LEU A 138 -19.57 -7.52 4.64
N GLU A 139 -20.18 -7.78 3.48
CA GLU A 139 -20.99 -6.81 2.74
C GLU A 139 -22.12 -6.25 3.61
N GLN A 140 -22.86 -7.10 4.32
CA GLN A 140 -23.94 -6.68 5.23
C GLN A 140 -23.47 -5.94 6.49
N LYS A 141 -22.24 -6.20 6.96
CA LYS A 141 -21.64 -5.56 8.14
C LYS A 141 -20.75 -4.39 7.80
N THR A 142 -20.47 -4.15 6.52
CA THR A 142 -19.68 -3.01 6.07
C THR A 142 -20.53 -1.77 6.26
N PRO A 143 -20.20 -0.88 7.21
CA PRO A 143 -20.99 0.33 7.42
C PRO A 143 -20.89 1.20 6.17
N THR A 144 -22.00 1.43 5.49
CA THR A 144 -22.15 2.51 4.51
C THR A 144 -21.99 3.83 5.26
N HIS A 145 -20.80 4.44 5.15
CA HIS A 145 -20.37 5.67 5.83
C HIS A 145 -20.19 5.59 7.35
N ARG A 146 -18.96 5.32 7.78
CA ARG A 146 -18.15 6.14 8.71
C ARG A 146 -16.86 5.38 9.06
N ASN A 147 -15.73 6.04 8.86
CA ASN A 147 -14.37 5.65 9.25
C ASN A 147 -13.77 4.42 8.56
N GLY A 148 -13.08 4.68 7.43
CA GLY A 148 -11.75 4.13 7.18
C GLY A 148 -11.60 2.62 7.07
N THR A 149 -12.61 1.88 6.57
CA THR A 149 -12.43 0.47 6.24
C THR A 149 -12.07 0.32 4.77
N LEU A 150 -11.09 -0.55 4.48
CA LEU A 150 -10.61 -0.96 3.17
C LEU A 150 -11.78 -1.35 2.26
N ILE A 151 -12.28 -0.40 1.46
CA ILE A 151 -13.08 -0.68 0.26
C ILE A 151 -12.22 -1.59 -0.63
N PRO A 152 -12.78 -2.60 -1.31
CA PRO A 152 -12.01 -3.36 -2.29
C PRO A 152 -11.25 -2.38 -3.18
N MET A 153 -9.92 -2.52 -3.20
CA MET A 153 -9.03 -1.60 -3.93
C MET A 153 -9.29 -1.64 -5.44
N LEU A 154 -10.10 -2.59 -5.92
CA LEU A 154 -10.42 -2.82 -7.31
C LEU A 154 -11.56 -1.90 -7.76
N ALA A 155 -11.33 -1.15 -8.82
CA ALA A 155 -12.39 -0.45 -9.52
C ALA A 155 -13.46 -1.45 -10.01
N THR A 156 -14.74 -1.12 -9.81
CA THR A 156 -15.83 -1.89 -10.41
C THR A 156 -15.74 -1.78 -11.94
N PRO A 157 -15.59 -2.89 -12.67
CA PRO A 157 -15.47 -2.84 -14.12
C PRO A 157 -16.68 -2.21 -14.79
N ASN A 158 -16.45 -1.23 -15.68
CA ASN A 158 -17.46 -0.61 -16.53
C ASN A 158 -17.17 -0.96 -18.00
N PRO A 159 -17.92 -1.90 -18.61
CA PRO A 159 -17.73 -2.30 -20.01
C PRO A 159 -18.35 -1.31 -21.02
N GLY A 160 -18.94 -0.20 -20.57
CA GLY A 160 -19.57 0.81 -21.42
C GLY A 160 -18.59 1.63 -22.26
N ASP A 161 -19.13 2.63 -22.96
CA ASP A 161 -18.33 3.55 -23.77
C ASP A 161 -17.37 4.38 -22.92
N LEU A 162 -16.31 4.91 -23.56
CA LEU A 162 -15.36 5.81 -22.93
C LEU A 162 -16.10 7.02 -22.33
N PRO A 163 -15.96 7.30 -21.01
CA PRO A 163 -16.68 8.38 -20.37
C PRO A 163 -16.27 9.75 -20.91
N SER A 164 -17.19 10.71 -20.85
CA SER A 164 -16.90 12.11 -21.14
C SER A 164 -16.25 12.76 -19.92
N LEU A 165 -14.94 13.00 -20.00
CA LEU A 165 -14.13 13.52 -18.90
C LEU A 165 -13.89 15.03 -19.05
N SER A 166 -13.81 15.75 -17.94
CA SER A 166 -13.72 17.22 -17.94
C SER A 166 -12.27 17.74 -17.89
N THR A 167 -11.39 17.00 -17.25
CA THR A 167 -10.00 17.36 -16.92
C THR A 167 -8.98 16.42 -17.55
N LEU A 168 -9.44 15.31 -18.14
CA LEU A 168 -8.65 14.33 -18.86
C LEU A 168 -9.13 14.28 -20.31
N GLN A 169 -8.20 14.23 -21.26
CA GLN A 169 -8.51 13.87 -22.65
C GLN A 169 -7.95 12.48 -22.92
N VAL A 170 -8.80 11.59 -23.43
CA VAL A 170 -8.41 10.20 -23.69
C VAL A 170 -8.58 9.89 -25.17
N ALA A 171 -7.51 9.41 -25.80
CA ALA A 171 -7.52 8.92 -27.17
C ALA A 171 -7.11 7.44 -27.17
N VAL A 172 -7.95 6.59 -27.75
CA VAL A 172 -7.67 5.16 -27.88
C VAL A 172 -7.22 4.86 -29.30
N ASP A 173 -6.10 4.16 -29.41
CA ASP A 173 -5.51 3.70 -30.67
C ASP A 173 -5.18 2.21 -30.52
N ASP A 174 -6.02 1.36 -31.11
CA ASP A 174 -6.02 -0.10 -30.92
C ASP A 174 -5.98 -0.50 -29.43
N ARG A 175 -4.84 -1.02 -28.96
CA ARG A 175 -4.65 -1.53 -27.59
C ARG A 175 -4.06 -0.49 -26.63
N VAL A 176 -3.98 0.77 -27.04
CA VAL A 176 -3.29 1.83 -26.29
C VAL A 176 -4.25 2.98 -25.98
N ALA A 177 -4.42 3.29 -24.70
CA ALA A 177 -5.11 4.50 -24.26
C ALA A 177 -4.08 5.60 -23.94
N LYS A 178 -4.16 6.74 -24.62
CA LYS A 178 -3.35 7.93 -24.36
C LYS A 178 -4.18 8.92 -23.54
N VAL A 179 -3.76 9.18 -22.31
CA VAL A 179 -4.40 10.08 -21.36
C VAL A 179 -3.58 11.36 -21.24
N LEU A 180 -4.19 12.48 -21.62
CA LEU A 180 -3.62 13.81 -21.45
C LEU A 180 -4.29 14.50 -20.26
N LEU A 181 -3.51 14.85 -19.23
CA LEU A 181 -3.97 15.72 -18.14
C LEU A 181 -4.17 17.12 -18.71
N ASN A 182 -5.41 17.62 -18.71
CA ASN A 182 -5.81 18.80 -19.47
C ASN A 182 -6.38 19.90 -18.55
N ARG A 183 -5.56 20.36 -17.60
CA ARG A 183 -5.79 21.60 -16.82
C ARG A 183 -4.55 22.49 -16.88
N PRO A 184 -4.04 22.87 -18.07
CA PRO A 184 -2.76 23.57 -18.21
C PRO A 184 -2.71 24.90 -17.46
N GLU A 185 -3.84 25.61 -17.34
CA GLU A 185 -3.99 26.85 -16.57
C GLU A 185 -3.81 26.66 -15.06
N ARG A 186 -4.00 25.43 -14.57
CA ARG A 186 -3.72 24.99 -13.20
C ARG A 186 -2.49 24.10 -13.11
N ARG A 187 -1.66 24.06 -14.16
CA ARG A 187 -0.47 23.19 -14.24
C ARG A 187 -0.79 21.72 -13.97
N ASN A 188 -1.97 21.29 -14.42
CA ASN A 188 -2.51 19.95 -14.24
C ASN A 188 -2.59 19.52 -12.77
N ALA A 189 -2.86 20.46 -11.87
CA ALA A 189 -3.10 20.13 -10.46
C ALA A 189 -4.29 19.14 -10.33
N VAL A 190 -4.24 18.28 -9.32
CA VAL A 190 -5.30 17.32 -9.03
C VAL A 190 -6.33 17.99 -8.12
N ASP A 191 -7.57 18.06 -8.57
CA ASP A 191 -8.72 18.50 -7.78
C ASP A 191 -9.76 17.38 -7.64
N GLN A 192 -10.89 17.67 -6.99
CA GLN A 192 -11.99 16.71 -6.88
C GLN A 192 -12.53 16.26 -8.24
N GLN A 193 -12.50 17.11 -9.28
CA GLN A 193 -13.01 16.74 -10.60
C GLN A 193 -12.04 15.80 -11.31
N MET A 194 -10.74 16.07 -11.29
CA MET A 194 -9.73 15.17 -11.84
C MET A 194 -9.70 13.84 -11.11
N THR A 195 -9.95 13.85 -9.80
CA THR A 195 -10.12 12.61 -9.02
C THR A 195 -11.32 11.79 -9.51
N ARG A 196 -12.48 12.43 -9.75
CA ARG A 196 -13.66 11.75 -10.33
C ARG A 196 -13.39 11.22 -11.74
N ASP A 197 -12.77 12.03 -12.59
CA ASP A 197 -12.48 11.65 -13.97
C ASP A 197 -11.55 10.42 -14.04
N TRP A 198 -10.57 10.34 -13.15
CA TRP A 198 -9.71 9.16 -13.01
C TRP A 198 -10.42 7.95 -12.42
N GLU A 199 -11.33 8.12 -11.46
CA GLU A 199 -12.16 7.02 -10.96
C GLU A 199 -13.04 6.42 -12.06
N GLU A 200 -13.69 7.26 -12.86
CA GLU A 200 -14.49 6.84 -14.03
C GLU A 200 -13.62 6.15 -15.08
N LEU A 201 -12.44 6.71 -15.37
CA LEU A 201 -11.50 6.12 -16.32
C LEU A 201 -10.93 4.79 -15.82
N ASN A 202 -10.63 4.66 -14.53
CA ASN A 202 -10.17 3.40 -13.93
C ASN A 202 -11.25 2.31 -14.01
N ALA A 203 -12.51 2.66 -13.74
CA ALA A 203 -13.64 1.75 -13.91
C ALA A 203 -13.78 1.30 -15.37
N TRP A 204 -13.66 2.23 -16.32
CA TRP A 204 -13.66 1.91 -17.74
C TRP A 204 -12.48 0.98 -18.11
N LEU A 205 -11.24 1.31 -17.73
CA LEU A 205 -10.07 0.47 -18.00
C LEU A 205 -10.23 -0.95 -17.44
N ALA A 206 -10.83 -1.11 -16.25
CA ALA A 206 -11.13 -2.41 -15.67
C ALA A 206 -12.14 -3.22 -16.51
N GLY A 207 -13.08 -2.56 -17.19
CA GLY A 207 -14.04 -3.18 -18.10
C GLY A 207 -13.51 -3.45 -19.51
N HIS A 208 -12.33 -2.93 -19.86
CA HIS A 208 -11.75 -3.00 -21.21
C HIS A 208 -10.38 -3.69 -21.21
N PRO A 209 -10.32 -5.01 -20.98
CA PRO A 209 -9.05 -5.76 -20.92
C PRO A 209 -8.34 -5.83 -22.28
N ASP A 210 -8.96 -5.45 -23.39
CA ASP A 210 -8.29 -5.37 -24.69
C ASP A 210 -7.32 -4.17 -24.77
N ILE A 211 -7.55 -3.13 -23.97
CA ILE A 211 -6.54 -2.11 -23.73
C ILE A 211 -5.41 -2.76 -22.93
N ARG A 212 -4.18 -2.60 -23.41
CA ARG A 212 -2.98 -3.21 -22.83
C ARG A 212 -2.03 -2.19 -22.22
N ILE A 213 -2.05 -0.96 -22.72
CA ILE A 213 -1.11 0.09 -22.30
C ILE A 213 -1.88 1.38 -22.10
N VAL A 214 -1.58 2.07 -21.01
CA VAL A 214 -2.06 3.42 -20.71
C VAL A 214 -0.85 4.34 -20.68
N ILE A 215 -0.86 5.38 -21.51
CA ILE A 215 0.20 6.40 -21.54
C ILE A 215 -0.37 7.66 -20.90
N ILE A 216 0.28 8.19 -19.88
CA ILE A 216 -0.13 9.42 -19.18
C ILE A 216 0.87 10.52 -19.51
N GLN A 217 0.36 11.68 -19.93
CA GLN A 217 1.15 12.87 -20.22
C GLN A 217 0.42 14.12 -19.71
N GLY A 218 1.15 15.15 -19.28
CA GLY A 218 0.57 16.46 -18.97
C GLY A 218 0.46 17.35 -20.21
N ALA A 219 -0.60 18.15 -20.29
CA ALA A 219 -0.70 19.23 -21.25
C ALA A 219 0.31 20.37 -20.95
N ALA A 220 0.74 21.07 -21.99
CA ALA A 220 1.70 22.17 -21.93
C ALA A 220 3.08 21.77 -21.35
N ASP A 221 3.65 22.61 -20.46
CA ASP A 221 5.03 22.49 -19.96
C ASP A 221 5.11 21.89 -18.55
N THR A 222 4.10 21.16 -18.11
CA THR A 222 4.07 20.55 -16.78
C THR A 222 3.31 19.24 -16.82
N PHE A 223 3.89 18.18 -16.24
CA PHE A 223 3.21 16.91 -16.06
C PHE A 223 2.04 17.11 -15.09
N CYS A 224 2.33 17.36 -13.81
CA CYS A 224 1.32 17.63 -12.78
C CYS A 224 1.97 18.30 -11.56
N SER A 225 1.39 19.42 -11.09
CA SER A 225 1.94 20.19 -9.96
C SER A 225 1.48 19.76 -8.58
N GLY A 226 0.78 18.63 -8.44
CA GLY A 226 0.27 18.12 -7.17
C GLY A 226 -1.20 18.48 -6.95
N ASP A 227 -1.68 18.39 -5.71
CA ASP A 227 -3.05 18.78 -5.37
C ASP A 227 -3.29 20.29 -5.61
N ASP A 228 -4.51 20.66 -5.98
CA ASP A 228 -4.90 22.06 -6.14
C ASP A 228 -4.99 22.72 -4.75
N VAL A 229 -3.92 23.39 -4.34
CA VAL A 229 -3.79 24.03 -3.02
C VAL A 229 -4.93 25.02 -2.73
N ARG A 230 -5.53 25.63 -3.76
CA ARG A 230 -6.71 26.50 -3.57
C ARG A 230 -7.92 25.68 -3.14
N GLU A 231 -8.17 24.55 -3.81
CA GLU A 231 -9.26 23.66 -3.42
C GLU A 231 -9.02 23.14 -2.00
N VAL A 232 -7.81 22.66 -1.69
CA VAL A 232 -7.46 22.18 -0.34
C VAL A 232 -7.77 23.21 0.74
N GLY A 233 -7.50 24.49 0.49
CA GLY A 233 -7.82 25.57 1.43
C GLY A 233 -9.30 25.84 1.66
N ASP A 234 -10.16 25.41 0.73
CA ASP A 234 -11.62 25.58 0.80
C ASP A 234 -12.34 24.34 1.37
N LEU A 235 -11.64 23.19 1.50
CA LEU A 235 -12.24 21.96 2.02
C LEU A 235 -12.39 21.95 3.53
N SER A 236 -13.46 21.32 4.02
CA SER A 236 -13.50 20.88 5.42
C SER A 236 -12.54 19.70 5.64
N LEU A 237 -12.04 19.51 6.86
CA LEU A 237 -11.15 18.40 7.19
C LEU A 237 -11.79 17.02 6.91
N GLU A 238 -13.12 16.91 7.00
CA GLU A 238 -13.85 15.69 6.65
C GLU A 238 -13.80 15.41 5.15
N VAL A 239 -14.03 16.43 4.32
CA VAL A 239 -13.98 16.30 2.86
C VAL A 239 -12.54 16.07 2.39
N ALA A 240 -11.56 16.77 2.96
CA ALA A 240 -10.14 16.56 2.66
C ALA A 240 -9.68 15.12 2.99
N ARG A 241 -10.18 14.55 4.10
CA ARG A 241 -9.94 13.14 4.46
C ARG A 241 -10.49 12.18 3.41
N GLU A 242 -11.75 12.34 3.01
CA GLU A 242 -12.36 11.45 2.03
C GLU A 242 -11.70 11.60 0.65
N LEU A 243 -11.35 12.82 0.25
CA LEU A 243 -10.63 13.08 -1.00
C LEU A 243 -9.27 12.39 -1.00
N SER A 244 -8.51 12.49 0.09
CA SER A 244 -7.21 11.82 0.25
C SER A 244 -7.33 10.30 0.14
N TYR A 245 -8.36 9.70 0.75
CA TYR A 245 -8.65 8.27 0.58
C TYR A 245 -8.99 7.90 -0.86
N ARG A 246 -9.80 8.71 -1.54
CA ARG A 246 -10.15 8.49 -2.95
C ARG A 246 -8.92 8.53 -3.85
N GLN A 247 -8.07 9.55 -3.69
CA GLN A 247 -6.83 9.70 -4.44
C GLN A 247 -5.85 8.56 -4.17
N ALA A 248 -5.69 8.13 -2.92
CA ALA A 248 -4.89 6.95 -2.57
C ALA A 248 -5.37 5.70 -3.31
N ARG A 249 -6.69 5.40 -3.21
CA ARG A 249 -7.31 4.25 -3.87
C ARG A 249 -7.17 4.31 -5.39
N MET A 250 -7.30 5.51 -5.98
CA MET A 250 -7.17 5.75 -7.41
C MET A 250 -5.79 5.33 -7.93
N TYR A 251 -4.71 5.73 -7.26
CA TYR A 251 -3.35 5.37 -7.65
C TYR A 251 -3.02 3.89 -7.37
N LEU A 252 -3.41 3.38 -6.19
CA LEU A 252 -3.23 1.96 -5.85
C LEU A 252 -4.00 1.02 -6.79
N ASN A 253 -5.09 1.49 -7.41
CA ASN A 253 -5.84 0.73 -8.40
C ASN A 253 -4.98 0.36 -9.61
N TRP A 254 -4.05 1.22 -10.02
CA TRP A 254 -3.22 0.99 -11.21
C TRP A 254 -2.30 -0.21 -11.06
N GLU A 255 -1.86 -0.54 -9.85
CA GLU A 255 -1.08 -1.72 -9.54
C GLU A 255 -1.87 -3.02 -9.78
N ASN A 256 -3.20 -2.95 -9.61
CA ASN A 256 -4.12 -4.08 -9.77
C ASN A 256 -4.75 -4.18 -11.16
N LEU A 257 -4.70 -3.10 -11.95
CA LEU A 257 -5.20 -3.09 -13.32
C LEU A 257 -4.26 -3.88 -14.25
N PRO A 258 -4.80 -4.66 -15.21
CA PRO A 258 -4.01 -5.48 -16.12
C PRO A 258 -3.21 -4.67 -17.16
N GLN A 259 -3.51 -3.39 -17.33
CA GLN A 259 -2.80 -2.51 -18.26
C GLN A 259 -1.42 -2.13 -17.71
N ILE A 260 -0.44 -1.98 -18.59
CA ILE A 260 0.84 -1.34 -18.24
C ILE A 260 0.69 0.18 -18.34
N PHE A 261 1.03 0.90 -17.28
CA PHE A 261 0.98 2.36 -17.20
C PHE A 261 2.35 2.96 -17.47
N ILE A 262 2.41 3.96 -18.37
CA ILE A 262 3.63 4.67 -18.74
C ILE A 262 3.42 6.16 -18.48
N ALA A 263 4.21 6.75 -17.57
CA ALA A 263 4.29 8.19 -17.41
C ALA A 263 5.32 8.77 -18.40
N ALA A 264 4.84 9.59 -19.35
CA ALA A 264 5.67 10.41 -20.22
C ALA A 264 5.79 11.81 -19.60
N VAL A 265 6.83 12.00 -18.78
CA VAL A 265 6.98 13.17 -17.91
C VAL A 265 7.78 14.27 -18.60
N ASP A 266 7.12 15.41 -18.78
CA ASP A 266 7.77 16.66 -19.19
C ASP A 266 7.45 17.77 -18.18
N GLY A 267 8.45 18.56 -17.83
CA GLY A 267 8.34 19.57 -16.77
C GLY A 267 8.12 18.97 -15.38
N ASN A 268 7.31 19.63 -14.56
CA ASN A 268 7.23 19.30 -13.13
C ASN A 268 6.25 18.13 -12.84
N ALA A 269 6.69 17.18 -12.02
CA ALA A 269 5.88 16.14 -11.38
C ALA A 269 6.03 16.28 -9.85
N LEU A 270 5.15 17.07 -9.22
CA LEU A 270 5.26 17.44 -7.81
C LEU A 270 4.07 16.92 -7.00
N GLY A 271 4.28 16.57 -5.73
CA GLY A 271 3.24 16.07 -4.82
C GLY A 271 2.44 14.93 -5.45
N ALA A 272 1.11 15.08 -5.54
CA ALA A 272 0.22 14.17 -6.26
C ALA A 272 0.69 13.82 -7.69
N GLY A 273 1.34 14.73 -8.41
CA GLY A 273 1.91 14.48 -9.73
C GLY A 273 3.14 13.58 -9.70
N CYS A 274 3.96 13.70 -8.64
CA CYS A 274 5.06 12.76 -8.39
C CYS A 274 4.49 11.38 -8.03
N VAL A 275 3.46 11.33 -7.17
CA VAL A 275 2.76 10.08 -6.82
C VAL A 275 2.17 9.41 -8.06
N MET A 276 1.52 10.19 -8.93
CA MET A 276 0.99 9.70 -10.21
C MET A 276 2.08 9.06 -11.07
N ALA A 277 3.23 9.72 -11.20
CA ALA A 277 4.36 9.15 -11.94
C ALA A 277 4.89 7.87 -11.25
N CYS A 278 5.03 7.87 -9.91
CA CYS A 278 5.47 6.70 -9.13
C CYS A 278 4.53 5.50 -9.30
N SER A 279 3.23 5.75 -9.40
CA SER A 279 2.19 4.72 -9.51
C SER A 279 2.08 4.09 -10.90
N CYS A 280 2.76 4.67 -11.91
CA CYS A 280 2.90 4.04 -13.22
C CYS A 280 3.90 2.86 -13.15
N ASP A 281 3.88 1.96 -14.13
CA ASP A 281 4.87 0.89 -14.21
C ASP A 281 6.19 1.42 -14.81
N PHE A 282 6.11 2.33 -15.78
CA PHE A 282 7.26 2.96 -16.43
C PHE A 282 7.22 4.48 -16.36
N ARG A 283 8.41 5.09 -16.32
CA ARG A 283 8.62 6.56 -16.34
C ARG A 283 9.69 6.91 -17.35
N ILE A 284 9.30 7.61 -18.41
CA ILE A 284 10.21 8.26 -19.37
C ILE A 284 10.13 9.76 -19.11
N ALA A 285 11.26 10.40 -18.85
CA ALA A 285 11.28 11.81 -18.51
C ALA A 285 12.17 12.62 -19.44
N THR A 286 11.83 13.88 -19.64
CA THR A 286 12.71 14.83 -20.33
C THR A 286 13.83 15.29 -19.39
N TYR A 287 14.97 15.73 -19.93
CA TYR A 287 16.06 16.27 -19.10
C TYR A 287 15.67 17.46 -18.23
N GLN A 288 14.65 18.23 -18.63
CA GLN A 288 14.14 19.38 -17.87
C GLN A 288 13.07 19.01 -16.84
N ALA A 289 12.67 17.73 -16.76
CA ALA A 289 11.68 17.30 -15.80
C ALA A 289 12.22 17.40 -14.37
N THR A 290 11.32 17.62 -13.42
CA THR A 290 11.64 17.60 -11.99
C THR A 290 10.62 16.78 -11.21
N PHE A 291 11.06 16.17 -10.11
CA PHE A 291 10.24 15.31 -9.26
C PHE A 291 10.36 15.74 -7.81
N GLY A 292 9.28 15.72 -7.02
CA GLY A 292 9.38 16.10 -5.60
C GLY A 292 8.09 15.99 -4.82
N MET A 293 8.22 16.03 -3.48
CA MET A 293 7.11 15.99 -2.51
C MET A 293 7.15 17.27 -1.64
N PRO A 294 6.66 18.41 -2.16
CA PRO A 294 6.80 19.72 -1.51
C PRO A 294 5.78 20.00 -0.41
N GLU A 295 4.93 19.04 -0.03
CA GLU A 295 3.83 19.20 0.93
C GLU A 295 4.28 19.80 2.26
N ILE A 296 5.49 19.43 2.72
CA ILE A 296 6.04 19.95 3.98
C ILE A 296 6.26 21.47 3.94
N LEU A 297 6.50 22.05 2.76
CA LEU A 297 6.62 23.50 2.56
C LEU A 297 5.28 24.23 2.64
N LEU A 298 4.18 23.50 2.62
CA LEU A 298 2.82 24.01 2.81
C LEU A 298 2.27 23.71 4.22
N GLY A 299 3.02 22.98 5.05
CA GLY A 299 2.64 22.70 6.44
C GLY A 299 1.90 21.38 6.65
N TRP A 300 1.99 20.43 5.70
CA TRP A 300 1.44 19.08 5.90
C TRP A 300 2.33 17.97 5.34
N SER A 301 2.14 16.75 5.84
CA SER A 301 2.76 15.55 5.27
C SER A 301 2.01 15.11 4.01
N PRO A 302 2.66 14.35 3.10
CA PRO A 302 1.95 13.65 2.03
C PRO A 302 0.83 12.76 2.59
N GLY A 303 -0.38 12.85 2.03
CA GLY A 303 -1.54 12.07 2.49
C GLY A 303 -1.69 10.68 1.86
N TYR A 304 -0.88 10.39 0.85
CA TYR A 304 -0.87 9.13 0.09
C TYR A 304 0.42 9.05 -0.77
N GLY A 305 0.68 7.89 -1.38
CA GLY A 305 1.77 7.71 -2.34
C GLY A 305 3.16 7.44 -1.74
N LEU A 306 3.29 7.47 -0.40
CA LEU A 306 4.58 7.27 0.29
C LEU A 306 5.12 5.84 0.10
N SER A 307 4.25 4.84 0.06
CA SER A 307 4.65 3.45 -0.19
C SER A 307 5.25 3.29 -1.59
N GLN A 308 4.59 3.82 -2.62
CA GLN A 308 5.09 3.76 -4.00
C GLN A 308 6.43 4.49 -4.14
N LEU A 309 6.52 5.69 -3.58
CA LEU A 309 7.77 6.45 -3.59
C LEU A 309 8.89 5.66 -2.90
N THR A 310 8.63 5.17 -1.68
CA THR A 310 9.64 4.47 -0.87
C THR A 310 10.09 3.16 -1.52
N ALA A 311 9.18 2.42 -2.16
CA ALA A 311 9.50 1.21 -2.90
C ALA A 311 10.45 1.49 -4.08
N LEU A 312 10.28 2.62 -4.78
CA LEU A 312 11.10 2.98 -5.94
C LEU A 312 12.46 3.56 -5.56
N VAL A 313 12.51 4.52 -4.62
CA VAL A 313 13.75 5.29 -4.34
C VAL A 313 14.45 4.89 -3.04
N GLY A 314 13.85 3.98 -2.28
CA GLY A 314 14.32 3.58 -0.96
C GLY A 314 14.07 4.65 0.12
N LYS A 315 14.11 4.20 1.38
CA LYS A 315 13.80 5.02 2.56
C LYS A 315 14.62 6.31 2.66
N ALA A 316 15.92 6.25 2.34
CA ALA A 316 16.81 7.39 2.48
C ALA A 316 16.39 8.55 1.56
N LYS A 317 16.13 8.26 0.28
CA LYS A 317 15.72 9.28 -0.68
C LYS A 317 14.28 9.74 -0.45
N ALA A 318 13.38 8.83 -0.05
CA ALA A 318 12.01 9.19 0.30
C ALA A 318 11.97 10.20 1.47
N ILE A 319 12.75 9.97 2.54
CA ILE A 319 12.88 10.91 3.65
C ILE A 319 13.42 12.26 3.16
N GLU A 320 14.48 12.28 2.35
CA GLU A 320 15.05 13.52 1.82
C GLU A 320 14.01 14.33 1.03
N LEU A 321 13.30 13.70 0.10
CA LEU A 321 12.28 14.36 -0.73
C LEU A 321 11.14 14.94 0.11
N CYS A 322 10.59 14.15 1.04
CA CYS A 322 9.42 14.54 1.82
C CYS A 322 9.74 15.50 2.97
N THR A 323 10.96 15.50 3.51
CA THR A 323 11.32 16.35 4.67
C THR A 323 12.03 17.64 4.29
N LEU A 324 12.70 17.68 3.13
CA LEU A 324 13.30 18.93 2.62
C LEU A 324 12.33 19.68 1.69
N GLY A 325 11.40 18.96 1.05
CA GLY A 325 10.39 19.54 0.15
C GLY A 325 10.94 20.09 -1.18
N GLY A 326 12.25 20.01 -1.40
CA GLY A 326 12.91 20.46 -2.63
C GLY A 326 12.75 19.42 -3.75
N PRO A 327 12.50 19.85 -5.01
CA PRO A 327 12.47 18.93 -6.13
C PRO A 327 13.88 18.44 -6.49
N ILE A 328 13.95 17.23 -7.05
CA ILE A 328 15.15 16.67 -7.69
C ILE A 328 15.04 16.77 -9.20
N THR A 329 16.19 16.86 -9.86
CA THR A 329 16.30 16.84 -11.32
C THR A 329 15.96 15.46 -11.89
N ALA A 330 15.60 15.40 -13.18
CA ALA A 330 15.37 14.14 -13.88
C ALA A 330 16.59 13.20 -13.82
N GLN A 331 17.82 13.75 -13.84
CA GLN A 331 19.04 12.95 -13.68
C GLN A 331 19.12 12.30 -12.30
N GLN A 332 18.93 13.08 -11.23
CA GLN A 332 18.89 12.53 -9.86
C GLN A 332 17.77 11.51 -9.68
N ALA A 333 16.62 11.72 -10.33
CA ALA A 333 15.50 10.78 -10.33
C ALA A 333 15.86 9.47 -11.06
N MET A 334 16.63 9.53 -12.15
CA MET A 334 17.16 8.33 -12.80
C MET A 334 18.19 7.62 -11.89
N ASP A 335 19.09 8.37 -11.27
CA ASP A 335 20.15 7.84 -10.41
C ASP A 335 19.59 7.10 -9.17
N CYS A 336 18.44 7.52 -8.64
CA CYS A 336 17.77 6.85 -7.52
C CYS A 336 16.72 5.81 -7.93
N GLY A 337 16.60 5.47 -9.23
CA GLY A 337 15.69 4.44 -9.73
C GLY A 337 14.24 4.90 -9.94
N LEU A 338 13.94 6.19 -9.74
CA LEU A 338 12.61 6.74 -10.04
C LEU A 338 12.35 6.80 -11.55
N VAL A 339 13.32 7.16 -12.38
CA VAL A 339 13.13 7.29 -13.84
C VAL A 339 13.83 6.15 -14.60
N HIS A 340 13.14 5.58 -15.59
CA HIS A 340 13.67 4.48 -16.40
C HIS A 340 14.51 4.97 -17.59
N ARG A 341 14.11 6.09 -18.20
CA ARG A 341 14.78 6.64 -19.39
C ARG A 341 14.69 8.15 -19.42
N LEU A 342 15.82 8.79 -19.68
CA LEU A 342 15.93 10.22 -19.95
C LEU A 342 16.12 10.50 -21.42
N VAL A 343 15.43 11.53 -21.91
CA VAL A 343 15.47 11.94 -23.32
C VAL A 343 15.40 13.46 -23.48
N ALA A 344 15.80 13.96 -24.65
CA ALA A 344 15.49 15.33 -25.03
C ALA A 344 13.97 15.50 -25.20
N ARG A 345 13.45 16.71 -24.94
CA ARG A 345 12.00 16.99 -25.02
C ARG A 345 11.38 16.53 -26.34
N GLN A 346 12.05 16.80 -27.45
CA GLN A 346 11.59 16.48 -28.80
C GLN A 346 11.54 14.96 -29.07
N GLN A 347 12.22 14.15 -28.24
CA GLN A 347 12.28 12.70 -28.36
C GLN A 347 11.31 11.97 -27.43
N LEU A 348 10.57 12.68 -26.56
CA LEU A 348 9.68 12.07 -25.58
C LEU A 348 8.60 11.20 -26.24
N SER A 349 7.95 11.71 -27.29
CA SER A 349 6.93 10.97 -28.03
C SER A 349 7.49 9.73 -28.71
N THR A 350 8.64 9.86 -29.39
CA THR A 350 9.33 8.75 -30.05
C THR A 350 9.76 7.68 -29.04
N ALA A 351 10.40 8.06 -27.94
CA ALA A 351 10.85 7.13 -26.92
C ALA A 351 9.69 6.39 -26.22
N THR A 352 8.57 7.08 -26.00
CA THR A 352 7.35 6.49 -25.46
C THR A 352 6.73 5.50 -26.44
N ALA A 353 6.67 5.84 -27.73
CA ALA A 353 6.19 4.94 -28.77
C ALA A 353 7.08 3.68 -28.90
N GLU A 354 8.40 3.84 -28.85
CA GLU A 354 9.35 2.70 -28.86
C GLU A 354 9.10 1.73 -27.71
N LEU A 355 8.94 2.24 -26.47
CA LEU A 355 8.63 1.41 -25.31
C LEU A 355 7.27 0.73 -25.46
N THR A 356 6.26 1.48 -25.93
CA THR A 356 4.90 0.98 -26.16
C THR A 356 4.91 -0.21 -27.14
N GLN A 357 5.61 -0.08 -28.27
CA GLN A 357 5.71 -1.16 -29.26
C GLN A 357 6.42 -2.40 -28.70
N LYS A 358 7.48 -2.21 -27.91
CA LYS A 358 8.15 -3.33 -27.21
C LYS A 358 7.21 -4.08 -26.29
N LEU A 359 6.40 -3.37 -25.50
CA LEU A 359 5.43 -3.95 -24.57
C LEU A 359 4.27 -4.65 -25.29
N LEU A 360 3.78 -4.08 -26.40
CA LEU A 360 2.72 -4.71 -27.22
C LEU A 360 3.17 -6.04 -27.84
N ALA A 361 4.45 -6.18 -28.16
CA ALA A 361 5.04 -7.40 -28.69
C ALA A 361 5.17 -8.53 -27.64
N MET A 362 5.04 -8.23 -26.35
CA MET A 362 5.13 -9.24 -25.29
C MET A 362 3.83 -10.06 -25.18
N PRO A 363 3.88 -11.32 -24.68
CA PRO A 363 2.68 -12.10 -24.41
C PRO A 363 1.78 -11.41 -23.36
N PRO A 364 0.51 -11.10 -23.66
CA PRO A 364 -0.33 -10.25 -22.79
C PRO A 364 -0.55 -10.83 -21.40
N MET A 365 -0.81 -12.14 -21.29
CA MET A 365 -1.02 -12.79 -20.00
C MET A 365 0.25 -12.81 -19.15
N ALA A 366 1.41 -13.11 -19.75
CA ALA A 366 2.68 -13.10 -19.02
C ALA A 366 3.01 -11.70 -18.51
N LEU A 367 2.77 -10.66 -19.32
CA LEU A 367 3.00 -9.27 -18.93
C LEU A 367 2.10 -8.85 -17.74
N ARG A 368 0.82 -9.19 -17.80
CA ARG A 368 -0.16 -8.95 -16.73
C ARG A 368 0.21 -9.64 -15.42
N GLU A 369 0.49 -10.94 -15.48
CA GLU A 369 0.84 -11.71 -14.29
C GLU A 369 2.19 -11.27 -13.72
N THR A 370 3.16 -10.90 -14.58
CA THR A 370 4.45 -10.37 -14.12
C THR A 370 4.25 -9.08 -13.33
N LYS A 371 3.47 -8.13 -13.87
CA LYS A 371 3.11 -6.90 -13.16
C LYS A 371 2.43 -7.22 -11.81
N ARG A 372 1.41 -8.08 -11.82
CA ARG A 372 0.65 -8.46 -10.63
C ARG A 372 1.56 -9.07 -9.55
N LEU A 373 2.46 -9.97 -9.94
CA LEU A 373 3.39 -10.63 -9.02
C LEU A 373 4.41 -9.65 -8.43
N ILE A 374 4.95 -8.71 -9.23
CA ILE A 374 5.86 -7.67 -8.71
C ILE A 374 5.13 -6.82 -7.66
N HIS A 375 3.95 -6.28 -7.99
CA HIS A 375 3.17 -5.47 -7.05
C HIS A 375 2.69 -6.26 -5.83
N GLN A 376 2.55 -7.58 -5.93
CA GLN A 376 2.26 -8.46 -4.79
C GLN A 376 3.50 -8.68 -3.90
N ASP A 377 4.70 -8.69 -4.48
CA ASP A 377 5.98 -9.01 -3.84
C ASP A 377 6.78 -7.76 -3.39
N GLU A 378 6.31 -6.54 -3.66
CA GLU A 378 6.92 -5.25 -3.25
C GLU A 378 7.21 -5.10 -1.73
N GLY A 379 6.92 -6.11 -0.92
CA GLY A 379 7.52 -6.31 0.39
C GLY A 379 6.68 -5.81 1.56
N THR A 380 7.28 -5.88 2.75
CA THR A 380 6.65 -5.74 4.09
C THR A 380 5.99 -4.40 4.42
N GLN A 381 5.95 -3.44 3.48
CA GLN A 381 5.17 -2.22 3.66
C GLN A 381 3.72 -2.53 3.33
N VAL A 382 2.92 -2.77 4.36
CA VAL A 382 1.50 -3.04 4.18
C VAL A 382 0.89 -1.88 3.41
N LYS A 383 0.32 -2.14 2.22
CA LYS A 383 -0.38 -1.13 1.40
C LYS A 383 -1.53 -0.43 2.15
N SER A 384 -1.87 -0.86 3.37
CA SER A 384 -2.73 -0.16 4.31
C SER A 384 -2.14 1.13 4.89
N THR A 385 -0.88 1.49 4.59
CA THR A 385 -0.26 2.73 5.09
C THR A 385 -1.01 3.99 4.67
N TYR A 386 -1.71 3.99 3.53
CA TYR A 386 -2.46 5.18 3.10
C TYR A 386 -3.49 5.63 4.15
N VAL A 387 -3.99 4.72 5.00
CA VAL A 387 -4.87 5.10 6.11
C VAL A 387 -4.16 5.97 7.15
N ALA A 388 -2.94 5.58 7.52
CA ALA A 388 -2.11 6.36 8.43
C ALA A 388 -1.61 7.66 7.78
N ASP A 389 -1.23 7.60 6.49
CA ASP A 389 -0.78 8.76 5.72
C ASP A 389 -1.88 9.83 5.65
N THR A 390 -3.09 9.43 5.28
CA THR A 390 -4.26 10.32 5.22
C THR A 390 -4.60 10.90 6.59
N GLN A 391 -4.52 10.10 7.66
CA GLN A 391 -4.81 10.59 9.01
C GLN A 391 -3.79 11.64 9.46
N ALA A 392 -2.48 11.40 9.24
CA ALA A 392 -1.42 12.36 9.54
C ALA A 392 -1.58 13.65 8.72
N TYR A 393 -1.88 13.53 7.43
CA TYR A 393 -2.18 14.66 6.55
C TYR A 393 -3.33 15.53 7.08
N VAL A 394 -4.45 14.92 7.46
CA VAL A 394 -5.62 15.67 7.97
C VAL A 394 -5.34 16.31 9.34
N GLU A 395 -4.54 15.65 10.19
CA GLU A 395 -4.07 16.25 11.44
C GLU A 395 -3.22 17.49 11.17
N CYS A 396 -2.28 17.43 10.23
CA CYS A 396 -1.49 18.59 9.81
C CYS A 396 -2.36 19.71 9.24
N LEU A 397 -3.34 19.40 8.38
CA LEU A 397 -4.27 20.41 7.82
C LEU A 397 -5.03 21.19 8.89
N GLY A 398 -5.25 20.59 10.07
CA GLY A 398 -5.92 21.26 11.19
C GLY A 398 -5.07 22.32 11.92
N THR A 399 -3.76 22.38 11.64
CA THR A 399 -2.79 23.23 12.34
C THR A 399 -2.71 24.65 11.78
N ASP A 400 -2.09 25.56 12.55
CA ASP A 400 -1.80 26.92 12.09
C ASP A 400 -0.73 26.95 10.98
N ASP A 401 0.16 25.95 10.93
CA ASP A 401 1.19 25.86 9.90
C ASP A 401 0.56 25.61 8.52
N ALA A 402 -0.42 24.72 8.41
CA ALA A 402 -1.15 24.50 7.16
C ALA A 402 -1.91 25.76 6.71
N ARG A 403 -2.55 26.48 7.65
CA ARG A 403 -3.23 27.76 7.35
C ARG A 403 -2.25 28.81 6.81
N GLU A 404 -1.07 28.90 7.42
CA GLU A 404 -0.02 29.80 6.96
C GLU A 404 0.54 29.37 5.60
N GLY A 405 0.79 28.08 5.37
CA GLY A 405 1.30 27.57 4.10
C GLY A 405 0.34 27.83 2.94
N ILE A 406 -0.97 27.59 3.13
CA ILE A 406 -2.01 27.91 2.15
C ILE A 406 -2.02 29.42 1.87
N ARG A 407 -2.08 30.25 2.91
CA ARG A 407 -2.08 31.71 2.76
C ARG A 407 -0.84 32.20 2.01
N ALA A 408 0.34 31.73 2.39
CA ALA A 408 1.60 32.11 1.77
C ALA A 408 1.66 31.69 0.29
N PHE A 409 1.15 30.51 -0.05
CA PHE A 409 1.03 30.04 -1.43
C PHE A 409 0.12 30.95 -2.27
N LEU A 410 -1.07 31.31 -1.75
CA LEU A 410 -2.01 32.19 -2.43
C LEU A 410 -1.45 33.61 -2.62
N GLU A 411 -0.74 34.12 -1.62
CA GLU A 411 -0.08 35.43 -1.62
C GLU A 411 1.27 35.42 -2.38
N LYS A 412 1.71 34.25 -2.88
CA LYS A 412 2.99 34.06 -3.59
C LYS A 412 4.21 34.55 -2.79
N ARG A 413 4.24 34.25 -1.50
CA ARG A 413 5.35 34.57 -0.60
C ARG A 413 5.87 33.33 0.13
N PRO A 414 7.07 33.36 0.73
CA PRO A 414 7.53 32.30 1.60
C PRO A 414 6.63 32.15 2.84
N ALA A 415 6.33 30.90 3.21
CA ALA A 415 5.62 30.57 4.45
C ALA A 415 6.51 30.79 5.68
N ARG A 416 5.87 31.11 6.82
CA ARG A 416 6.54 31.34 8.11
C ARG A 416 5.89 30.50 9.21
N PHE A 417 6.41 29.30 9.42
CA PHE A 417 5.90 28.38 10.44
C PHE A 417 6.31 28.81 11.87
N SER A 418 5.38 28.71 12.80
CA SER A 418 5.63 28.98 14.22
C SER A 418 6.41 27.82 14.84
N ARG A 419 7.45 28.12 15.61
CA ARG A 419 8.31 27.12 16.26
C ARG A 419 7.92 26.89 17.71
#